data_AF-A0AAV2HAW2-F1
#
_entry.id   AF-A0AAV2HAW2-F1
#
_cell.length_a   1.000
_cell.length_b   1.000
_cell.length_c   1.000
_cell.angle_alpha   90.00
_cell.angle_beta   90.00
_cell.angle_gamma   90.00
#
_symmetry.space_group_name_H-M   'P 1'
#
loop_
_entity.id
_entity.type
_entity.pdbx_description
1 polymer ?
#
loop_
_entity_poly.entity_id
_entity_poly.type
_entity_poly.pdbx_seq_one_letter_code
_entity_poly.pdbx_strand_id
1 'polypeptide(L)'
;MDTEKAIQSKMKELSEMTETGLKELLAEKGLDKIPLTGNSKNLLIKQLAKKILDVDTHKSEDDSGAEAAESNNNTDAEELRKNLQEARDSLSFCLNDSFKTHYVICIPGIVNSITVHSDFQEVLKIMKEHKSQNPRMLSFRNLADAETFMTKHTANEVCEGATIKSSYPQEKAEVEGGEIKLFPSLSTPQINEFRIQLEKCNIPFCREKINANPRFLIGNGDMPTILKEGTRYNAMHASVISGHLESCQLIMEMVSDVEFLKRMYGTQSRAEENSARLIDLYLNTPDKIANKTPLHFASEKGMVDIVAFLVSFKACIRNFNKHIVVTVQKGDKQYESRTCTGKTPEEVACSRYNGPSPATTKAKIINLIQDGTCYVPLIRSDTSAPYAKVGNPYTPTSPYKLVSEIEDAFHPTTDTDASL
;
A
#
# COMPACT_ATOMS: atom_id res chain seq x y z
N MET A 1 20.67 -28.02 -31.22
CA MET A 1 19.63 -28.62 -30.33
C MET A 1 20.25 -29.59 -29.33
N ASP A 2 21.39 -30.21 -29.67
CA ASP A 2 21.98 -31.30 -28.89
C ASP A 2 22.75 -30.85 -27.64
N THR A 3 23.35 -29.66 -27.65
CA THR A 3 24.06 -29.08 -26.50
C THR A 3 23.16 -28.88 -25.28
N GLU A 4 21.92 -28.40 -25.47
CA GLU A 4 20.99 -28.17 -24.37
C GLU A 4 20.44 -29.50 -23.80
N LYS A 5 20.24 -30.52 -24.65
CA LYS A 5 19.94 -31.89 -24.21
C LYS A 5 21.10 -32.51 -23.43
N ALA A 6 22.35 -32.29 -23.88
CA ALA A 6 23.54 -32.76 -23.16
C ALA A 6 23.66 -32.12 -21.77
N ILE A 7 23.43 -30.80 -21.66
CA ILE A 7 23.39 -30.09 -20.37
C ILE A 7 22.29 -30.67 -19.46
N GLN A 8 21.06 -30.87 -19.97
CA GLN A 8 19.98 -31.45 -19.16
C GLN A 8 20.27 -32.88 -18.70
N SER A 9 20.88 -33.71 -19.56
CA SER A 9 21.32 -35.07 -19.20
C SER A 9 22.36 -35.04 -18.08
N LYS A 10 23.41 -34.20 -18.22
CA LYS A 10 24.47 -34.07 -17.22
C LYS A 10 23.98 -33.44 -15.91
N MET A 11 23.02 -32.53 -15.96
CA MET A 11 22.35 -32.00 -14.76
C MET A 11 21.57 -33.08 -14.00
N LYS A 12 20.94 -34.03 -14.70
CA LYS A 12 20.23 -35.15 -14.05
C LYS A 12 21.21 -36.07 -13.32
N GLU A 13 22.28 -36.48 -13.99
CA GLU A 13 23.37 -37.29 -13.41
C GLU A 13 23.97 -36.64 -12.15
N LEU A 14 24.29 -35.34 -12.21
CA LEU A 14 24.80 -34.57 -11.06
C LEU A 14 23.78 -34.34 -9.94
N SER A 15 22.47 -34.47 -10.22
CA SER A 15 21.41 -34.34 -9.21
C SER A 15 21.23 -35.60 -8.36
N GLU A 16 21.61 -36.76 -8.90
CA GLU A 16 21.53 -38.09 -8.27
C GLU A 16 22.79 -38.42 -7.43
N MET A 17 23.84 -37.60 -7.50
CA MET A 17 25.05 -37.73 -6.67
C MET A 17 24.83 -37.39 -5.18
N THR A 18 25.66 -38.00 -4.32
CA THR A 18 25.72 -37.70 -2.89
C THR A 18 26.20 -36.27 -2.63
N GLU A 19 25.71 -35.66 -1.54
CA GLU A 19 26.02 -34.26 -1.23
C GLU A 19 27.51 -34.00 -0.98
N THR A 20 28.23 -34.97 -0.43
CA THR A 20 29.69 -34.91 -0.22
C THR A 20 30.44 -34.85 -1.55
N GLY A 21 30.15 -35.77 -2.48
CA GLY A 21 30.82 -35.80 -3.79
C GLY A 21 30.50 -34.57 -4.65
N LEU A 22 29.31 -33.99 -4.51
CA LEU A 22 28.96 -32.74 -5.18
C LEU A 22 29.75 -31.53 -4.61
N LYS A 23 30.02 -31.51 -3.30
CA LYS A 23 30.88 -30.47 -2.68
C LYS A 23 32.34 -30.58 -3.14
N GLU A 24 32.87 -31.79 -3.25
CA GLU A 24 34.23 -32.06 -3.74
C GLU A 24 34.39 -31.59 -5.20
N LEU A 25 33.47 -31.96 -6.10
CA LEU A 25 33.48 -31.51 -7.50
C LEU A 25 33.31 -29.99 -7.66
N LEU A 26 32.52 -29.35 -6.79
CA LEU A 26 32.39 -27.88 -6.80
C LEU A 26 33.69 -27.19 -6.36
N ALA A 27 34.41 -27.75 -5.37
CA ALA A 27 35.73 -27.26 -4.97
C ALA A 27 36.78 -27.47 -6.07
N GLU A 28 36.84 -28.66 -6.68
CA GLU A 28 37.76 -28.97 -7.79
C GLU A 28 37.57 -28.01 -8.98
N LYS A 29 36.33 -27.62 -9.28
CA LYS A 29 36.01 -26.68 -10.35
C LYS A 29 35.90 -25.20 -9.90
N GLY A 30 36.28 -24.86 -8.66
CA GLY A 30 36.32 -23.48 -8.16
C GLY A 30 34.95 -22.76 -8.10
N LEU A 31 33.89 -23.51 -7.78
CA LEU A 31 32.50 -23.06 -7.63
C LEU A 31 31.99 -23.16 -6.17
N ASP A 32 32.92 -23.35 -5.23
CA ASP A 32 32.71 -23.49 -3.79
C ASP A 32 32.31 -22.19 -3.06
N LYS A 33 32.47 -21.03 -3.72
CA LYS A 33 32.16 -19.69 -3.17
C LYS A 33 30.70 -19.49 -2.71
N ILE A 34 29.77 -20.36 -3.13
CA ILE A 34 28.36 -20.32 -2.73
C ILE A 34 28.05 -21.58 -1.91
N PRO A 35 27.55 -21.47 -0.67
CA PRO A 35 27.24 -22.63 0.14
C PRO A 35 26.18 -23.51 -0.52
N LEU A 36 26.40 -24.83 -0.53
CA LEU A 36 25.46 -25.80 -1.07
C LEU A 36 24.26 -25.95 -0.13
N THR A 37 23.16 -25.30 -0.49
CA THR A 37 21.86 -25.33 0.22
C THR A 37 20.77 -25.79 -0.75
N GLY A 38 19.58 -26.15 -0.25
CA GLY A 38 18.46 -26.55 -1.10
C GLY A 38 18.11 -25.54 -2.21
N ASN A 39 18.29 -24.24 -1.93
CA ASN A 39 17.99 -23.16 -2.87
C ASN A 39 19.12 -22.92 -3.90
N SER A 40 20.38 -23.17 -3.54
CA SER A 40 21.54 -22.99 -4.43
C SER A 40 21.92 -24.25 -5.23
N LYS A 41 21.52 -25.45 -4.78
CA LYS A 41 21.88 -26.75 -5.38
C LYS A 41 21.62 -26.81 -6.89
N ASN A 42 20.44 -26.42 -7.36
CA ASN A 42 20.11 -26.48 -8.79
C ASN A 42 20.90 -25.48 -9.66
N LEU A 43 21.27 -24.31 -9.10
CA LEU A 43 22.10 -23.33 -9.79
C LEU A 43 23.53 -23.85 -9.94
N LEU A 44 24.10 -24.38 -8.85
CA LEU A 44 25.45 -24.94 -8.81
C LEU A 44 25.58 -26.18 -9.71
N ILE A 45 24.59 -27.09 -9.71
CA ILE A 45 24.54 -28.22 -10.66
C ILE A 45 24.51 -27.73 -12.12
N LYS A 46 23.76 -26.67 -12.43
CA LYS A 46 23.69 -26.12 -13.80
C LYS A 46 25.01 -25.46 -14.23
N GLN A 47 25.72 -24.80 -13.31
CA GLN A 47 27.04 -24.23 -13.57
C GLN A 47 28.10 -25.32 -13.73
N LEU A 48 28.09 -26.32 -12.85
CA LEU A 48 29.00 -27.47 -12.89
C LEU A 48 28.79 -28.29 -14.17
N ALA A 49 27.54 -28.57 -14.58
CA ALA A 49 27.23 -29.28 -15.83
C ALA A 49 27.80 -28.56 -17.07
N LYS A 50 27.68 -27.22 -17.15
CA LYS A 50 28.27 -26.43 -18.23
C LYS A 50 29.79 -26.49 -18.24
N LYS A 51 30.41 -26.36 -17.06
CA LYS A 51 31.86 -26.35 -16.86
C LYS A 51 32.53 -27.72 -17.03
N ILE A 52 31.77 -28.82 -16.87
CA ILE A 52 32.21 -30.19 -17.20
C ILE A 52 32.12 -30.47 -18.70
N LEU A 53 31.16 -29.87 -19.40
CA LEU A 53 30.98 -30.03 -20.86
C LEU A 53 31.84 -29.06 -21.69
N ASP A 54 32.71 -28.27 -21.04
CA ASP A 54 33.59 -27.25 -21.62
C ASP A 54 32.85 -26.23 -22.53
N VAL A 55 31.57 -25.98 -22.22
CA VAL A 55 30.73 -25.02 -22.94
C VAL A 55 30.89 -23.64 -22.31
N ASP A 56 32.09 -23.08 -22.47
CA ASP A 56 32.37 -21.74 -21.94
C ASP A 56 31.74 -20.66 -22.82
N THR A 57 31.03 -19.74 -22.18
CA THR A 57 30.16 -18.77 -22.85
C THR A 57 30.93 -17.53 -23.26
N HIS A 58 31.42 -17.47 -24.50
CA HIS A 58 31.77 -16.20 -25.11
C HIS A 58 30.54 -15.48 -25.67
N LYS A 59 30.49 -14.18 -25.39
CA LYS A 59 29.46 -13.23 -25.83
C LYS A 59 29.59 -13.02 -27.34
N SER A 60 28.47 -12.71 -27.99
CA SER A 60 28.48 -12.01 -29.27
C SER A 60 28.83 -10.53 -29.06
N GLU A 61 29.96 -10.12 -29.62
CA GLU A 61 30.25 -8.75 -30.09
C GLU A 61 29.40 -8.52 -31.37
N ASP A 62 29.36 -7.41 -32.11
CA ASP A 62 30.37 -6.40 -32.51
C ASP A 62 29.90 -4.97 -32.11
N ASP A 63 30.66 -3.87 -32.09
CA ASP A 63 31.94 -3.43 -32.68
C ASP A 63 32.39 -2.16 -31.88
N SER A 64 33.66 -1.78 -31.64
CA SER A 64 34.99 -2.41 -31.74
C SER A 64 36.00 -1.62 -30.86
N GLY A 65 37.23 -2.13 -30.68
CA GLY A 65 38.44 -1.29 -30.57
C GLY A 65 39.23 -1.28 -29.25
N ALA A 66 40.56 -1.40 -29.42
CA ALA A 66 41.67 -1.08 -28.49
C ALA A 66 42.14 -2.14 -27.46
N GLU A 67 43.35 -2.58 -27.76
CA GLU A 67 44.36 -3.39 -27.05
C GLU A 67 44.61 -3.12 -25.56
N ALA A 68 45.32 -4.06 -24.92
CA ALA A 68 45.49 -4.17 -23.48
C ALA A 68 46.60 -3.29 -22.86
N ALA A 69 46.38 -2.86 -21.62
CA ALA A 69 47.43 -2.55 -20.64
C ALA A 69 46.92 -2.83 -19.21
N GLU A 70 47.74 -3.48 -18.39
CA GLU A 70 47.42 -3.85 -17.00
C GLU A 70 47.41 -2.62 -16.08
N SER A 71 46.42 -2.49 -15.17
CA SER A 71 46.61 -1.73 -13.93
C SER A 71 45.63 -2.09 -12.80
N ASN A 72 46.16 -1.95 -11.58
CA ASN A 72 45.65 -2.37 -10.26
C ASN A 72 44.19 -2.01 -9.90
N ASN A 73 43.34 -3.03 -9.68
CA ASN A 73 41.99 -2.90 -9.08
C ASN A 73 41.98 -2.66 -7.54
N ASN A 74 43.00 -2.02 -6.97
CA ASN A 74 43.10 -1.84 -5.50
C ASN A 74 42.79 -0.42 -5.04
N THR A 75 42.92 0.59 -5.91
CA THR A 75 42.67 2.00 -5.57
C THR A 75 41.18 2.29 -5.35
N ASP A 76 40.29 1.81 -6.22
CA ASP A 76 38.87 2.14 -6.19
C ASP A 76 38.18 1.70 -4.89
N ALA A 77 38.64 0.59 -4.30
CA ALA A 77 38.10 0.08 -3.04
C ALA A 77 38.60 0.88 -1.81
N GLU A 78 39.81 1.44 -1.87
CA GLU A 78 40.34 2.34 -0.84
C GLU A 78 39.76 3.75 -0.98
N GLU A 79 39.59 4.23 -2.21
CA GLU A 79 38.98 5.53 -2.51
C GLU A 79 37.49 5.53 -2.14
N LEU A 80 36.74 4.47 -2.42
CA LEU A 80 35.35 4.34 -1.96
C LEU A 80 35.25 4.31 -0.43
N ARG A 81 36.19 3.66 0.26
CA ARG A 81 36.26 3.66 1.74
C ARG A 81 36.62 5.03 2.31
N LYS A 82 37.59 5.72 1.69
CA LYS A 82 37.99 7.08 2.05
C LYS A 82 36.83 8.06 1.85
N ASN A 83 36.14 8.00 0.72
CA ASN A 83 34.95 8.81 0.44
C ASN A 83 33.79 8.52 1.41
N LEU A 84 33.59 7.26 1.82
CA LEU A 84 32.63 6.89 2.86
C LEU A 84 33.01 7.43 4.25
N GLN A 85 34.31 7.46 4.57
CA GLN A 85 34.81 8.01 5.83
C GLN A 85 34.75 9.55 5.84
N GLU A 86 35.18 10.22 4.77
CA GLU A 86 35.08 11.67 4.61
C GLU A 86 33.62 12.15 4.58
N ALA A 87 32.70 11.39 3.98
CA ALA A 87 31.26 11.67 4.07
C ALA A 87 30.71 11.50 5.49
N ARG A 88 31.20 10.48 6.24
CA ARG A 88 30.83 10.25 7.64
C ARG A 88 31.35 11.35 8.57
N ASP A 89 32.56 11.84 8.33
CA ASP A 89 33.17 12.90 9.13
C ASP A 89 32.65 14.30 8.73
N SER A 90 32.25 14.50 7.47
CA SER A 90 31.47 15.67 7.04
C SER A 90 30.06 15.68 7.64
N LEU A 91 29.45 14.51 7.82
CA LEU A 91 28.17 14.38 8.54
C LEU A 91 28.32 14.59 10.05
N SER A 92 29.46 14.22 10.66
CA SER A 92 29.70 14.47 12.09
C SER A 92 29.91 15.96 12.38
N PHE A 93 30.55 16.70 11.47
CA PHE A 93 30.67 18.17 11.58
C PHE A 93 29.33 18.91 11.47
N CYS A 94 28.37 18.39 10.69
CA CYS A 94 27.02 18.95 10.58
C CYS A 94 26.09 18.59 11.77
N LEU A 95 26.46 17.59 12.57
CA LEU A 95 25.75 17.22 13.80
C LEU A 95 26.38 17.95 15.00
N ASN A 96 26.08 19.24 15.11
CA ASN A 96 26.33 19.99 16.36
C ASN A 96 25.80 19.20 17.57
N ASP A 97 26.55 19.23 18.68
CA ASP A 97 26.27 18.57 19.98
C ASP A 97 24.89 18.91 20.62
N SER A 98 24.10 19.77 19.97
CA SER A 98 22.77 20.21 20.40
C SER A 98 21.60 19.31 19.94
N PHE A 99 21.84 18.30 19.09
CA PHE A 99 20.77 17.43 18.54
C PHE A 99 20.91 15.95 18.91
N LYS A 100 21.43 15.63 20.10
CA LYS A 100 21.44 14.25 20.60
C LYS A 100 20.02 13.76 20.86
N THR A 101 19.58 12.71 20.17
CA THR A 101 18.26 12.09 20.42
C THR A 101 18.30 11.34 21.74
N HIS A 102 17.32 11.60 22.61
CA HIS A 102 17.18 10.95 23.92
C HIS A 102 16.07 9.90 23.84
N TYR A 103 16.30 8.73 24.41
CA TYR A 103 15.37 7.59 24.36
C TYR A 103 14.82 7.31 25.74
N VAL A 104 13.49 7.25 25.88
CA VAL A 104 12.83 6.79 27.10
C VAL A 104 12.44 5.33 26.93
N ILE A 105 12.84 4.49 27.89
CA ILE A 105 12.41 3.09 27.98
C ILE A 105 11.43 2.96 29.15
N CYS A 106 10.22 2.52 28.85
CA CYS A 106 9.18 2.20 29.83
C CYS A 106 9.07 0.68 29.97
N ILE A 107 9.30 0.17 31.17
CA ILE A 107 9.23 -1.25 31.52
C ILE A 107 8.09 -1.45 32.51
N PRO A 108 6.93 -2.02 32.10
CA PRO A 108 5.78 -2.21 32.96
C PRO A 108 5.92 -3.49 33.81
N GLY A 109 5.24 -3.52 34.95
CA GLY A 109 5.25 -4.66 35.87
C GLY A 109 5.12 -4.26 37.34
N ILE A 110 5.50 -5.19 38.23
CA ILE A 110 5.51 -4.97 39.69
C ILE A 110 6.52 -3.87 40.06
N VAL A 111 7.67 -3.82 39.35
CA VAL A 111 8.64 -2.74 39.42
C VAL A 111 8.45 -1.86 38.18
N ASN A 112 7.50 -0.94 38.28
CA ASN A 112 7.20 0.08 37.28
C ASN A 112 8.43 0.99 37.07
N SER A 113 9.09 0.90 35.91
CA SER A 113 10.37 1.59 35.67
C SER A 113 10.35 2.39 34.36
N ILE A 114 10.75 3.66 34.45
CA ILE A 114 11.02 4.52 33.29
C ILE A 114 12.47 5.00 33.39
N THR A 115 13.24 4.85 32.30
CA THR A 115 14.64 5.26 32.24
C THR A 115 14.93 6.07 30.97
N VAL A 116 15.84 7.04 31.06
CA VAL A 116 16.29 7.89 29.94
C VAL A 116 17.70 7.47 29.53
N HIS A 117 17.91 7.28 28.23
CA HIS A 117 19.16 6.83 27.64
C HIS A 117 19.55 7.73 26.46
N SER A 118 20.84 7.77 26.13
CA SER A 118 21.34 8.55 24.98
C SER A 118 22.15 7.72 23.96
N ASP A 119 22.35 6.43 24.23
CA ASP A 119 22.86 5.45 23.26
C ASP A 119 21.74 4.50 22.82
N PHE A 120 21.57 4.34 21.52
CA PHE A 120 20.59 3.46 20.91
C PHE A 120 20.98 1.97 21.06
N GLN A 121 22.27 1.62 21.14
CA GLN A 121 22.68 0.23 21.31
C GLN A 121 22.37 -0.31 22.72
N GLU A 122 22.58 0.52 23.75
CA GLU A 122 22.17 0.24 25.13
C GLU A 122 20.65 0.05 25.22
N VAL A 123 19.86 0.94 24.60
CA VAL A 123 18.40 0.84 24.54
C VAL A 123 17.95 -0.49 23.92
N LEU A 124 18.54 -0.88 22.77
CA LEU A 124 18.23 -2.15 22.11
C LEU A 124 18.61 -3.38 22.94
N LYS A 125 19.62 -3.27 23.81
CA LYS A 125 19.99 -4.34 24.74
C LYS A 125 18.94 -4.49 25.84
N ILE A 126 18.57 -3.40 26.50
CA ILE A 126 17.55 -3.36 27.56
C ILE A 126 16.20 -3.86 27.03
N MET A 127 15.79 -3.42 25.83
CA MET A 127 14.55 -3.90 25.19
C MET A 127 14.53 -5.41 24.93
N LYS A 128 15.69 -6.02 24.64
CA LYS A 128 15.80 -7.48 24.44
C LYS A 128 15.78 -8.23 25.76
N GLU A 129 16.46 -7.72 26.78
CA GLU A 129 16.52 -8.32 28.13
C GLU A 129 15.13 -8.31 28.79
N HIS A 130 14.37 -7.22 28.64
CA HIS A 130 13.04 -7.07 29.21
C HIS A 130 11.89 -7.52 28.29
N LYS A 131 12.16 -8.27 27.20
CA LYS A 131 11.16 -8.59 26.16
C LYS A 131 9.85 -9.20 26.71
N SER A 132 9.92 -10.02 27.76
CA SER A 132 8.75 -10.64 28.41
C SER A 132 7.80 -9.64 29.10
N GLN A 133 8.27 -8.42 29.36
CA GLN A 133 7.52 -7.33 30.00
C GLN A 133 6.92 -6.36 28.97
N ASN A 134 7.06 -6.59 27.67
CA ASN A 134 6.57 -5.68 26.61
C ASN A 134 7.03 -4.20 26.78
N PRO A 135 8.35 -3.93 26.84
CA PRO A 135 8.88 -2.61 27.11
C PRO A 135 8.71 -1.66 25.92
N ARG A 136 8.37 -0.40 26.19
CA ARG A 136 8.15 0.63 25.17
C ARG A 136 9.34 1.57 25.08
N MET A 137 9.81 1.83 23.86
CA MET A 137 10.78 2.89 23.57
C MET A 137 10.08 4.09 22.95
N LEU A 138 10.42 5.29 23.41
CA LEU A 138 10.01 6.58 22.89
C LEU A 138 11.26 7.44 22.63
N SER A 139 11.22 8.33 21.63
CA SER A 139 12.36 9.19 21.27
C SER A 139 12.01 10.67 21.39
N PHE A 140 12.89 11.44 22.02
CA PHE A 140 12.76 12.85 22.33
C PHE A 140 13.94 13.64 21.76
N ARG A 141 13.69 14.90 21.37
CA ARG A 141 14.72 15.80 20.84
C ARG A 141 15.56 16.44 21.93
N ASN A 142 15.00 16.63 23.12
CA ASN A 142 15.64 17.27 24.26
C ASN A 142 15.60 16.34 25.49
N LEU A 143 16.64 16.41 26.33
CA LEU A 143 16.70 15.67 27.60
C LEU A 143 15.60 16.12 28.58
N ALA A 144 15.35 17.43 28.69
CA ALA A 144 14.32 17.98 29.57
C ALA A 144 12.90 17.47 29.25
N ASP A 145 12.58 17.22 27.96
CA ASP A 145 11.29 16.65 27.56
C ASP A 145 11.17 15.18 27.98
N ALA A 146 12.27 14.42 27.88
CA ALA A 146 12.34 13.02 28.29
C ALA A 146 12.22 12.85 29.83
N GLU A 147 12.84 13.75 30.61
CA GLU A 147 12.71 13.80 32.08
C GLU A 147 11.31 14.28 32.51
N THR A 148 10.75 15.27 31.80
CA THR A 148 9.37 15.72 32.00
C THR A 148 8.37 14.61 31.70
N PHE A 149 8.66 13.74 30.72
CA PHE A 149 7.85 12.55 30.44
C PHE A 149 7.96 11.51 31.57
N MET A 150 9.19 11.21 32.03
CA MET A 150 9.45 10.28 33.14
C MET A 150 8.72 10.66 34.43
N THR A 151 8.60 11.96 34.72
CA THR A 151 7.94 12.48 35.94
C THR A 151 6.42 12.58 35.83
N LYS A 152 5.84 12.57 34.62
CA LYS A 152 4.39 12.73 34.38
C LYS A 152 3.64 11.44 34.10
N HIS A 153 4.34 10.34 33.80
CA HIS A 153 3.75 9.09 33.36
C HIS A 153 4.31 7.90 34.13
N THR A 154 3.55 6.82 34.19
CA THR A 154 4.04 5.50 34.63
C THR A 154 4.27 4.57 33.43
N ALA A 155 5.21 3.63 33.55
CA ALA A 155 5.45 2.66 32.50
C ALA A 155 4.23 1.76 32.26
N ASN A 156 3.44 1.50 33.32
CA ASN A 156 2.17 0.78 33.21
C ASN A 156 1.19 1.56 32.31
N GLU A 157 0.90 2.85 32.56
CA GLU A 157 0.02 3.65 31.68
C GLU A 157 0.52 3.70 30.23
N VAL A 158 1.83 3.89 30.03
CA VAL A 158 2.45 4.01 28.70
C VAL A 158 2.41 2.69 27.92
N CYS A 159 2.47 1.54 28.59
CA CYS A 159 2.45 0.21 27.96
C CYS A 159 1.05 -0.45 27.94
N GLU A 160 0.14 -0.07 28.84
CA GLU A 160 -1.26 -0.50 28.82
C GLU A 160 -1.99 0.02 27.58
N GLY A 161 -1.67 1.23 27.11
CA GLY A 161 -2.20 1.81 25.87
C GLY A 161 -1.92 1.00 24.58
N ALA A 162 -1.11 -0.07 24.65
CA ALA A 162 -0.92 -1.04 23.56
C ALA A 162 -1.32 -2.48 23.92
N THR A 163 -1.63 -2.77 25.19
CA THR A 163 -2.01 -4.13 25.63
C THR A 163 -3.53 -4.26 25.70
N ILE A 164 -4.19 -4.14 24.54
CA ILE A 164 -5.60 -4.47 24.40
C ILE A 164 -5.76 -5.98 24.58
N LYS A 165 -5.99 -6.41 25.83
CA LYS A 165 -6.75 -7.64 26.07
C LYS A 165 -8.14 -7.40 25.48
N SER A 166 -8.49 -8.16 24.45
CA SER A 166 -9.77 -8.01 23.77
C SER A 166 -10.93 -8.04 24.78
N SER A 167 -11.78 -7.03 24.73
CA SER A 167 -13.08 -7.01 25.40
C SER A 167 -14.13 -7.86 24.67
N TYR A 168 -13.78 -8.43 23.51
CA TYR A 168 -14.66 -9.27 22.69
C TYR A 168 -14.29 -10.76 22.84
N PRO A 169 -15.09 -11.56 23.57
CA PRO A 169 -14.75 -12.94 23.93
C PRO A 169 -14.81 -13.98 22.78
N GLN A 170 -14.77 -13.55 21.51
CA GLN A 170 -14.86 -14.42 20.33
C GLN A 170 -13.68 -14.29 19.36
N GLU A 171 -12.79 -13.31 19.52
CA GLU A 171 -11.69 -13.07 18.59
C GLU A 171 -10.45 -13.89 18.98
N LYS A 172 -10.11 -14.89 18.16
CA LYS A 172 -8.94 -15.74 18.36
C LYS A 172 -7.65 -15.00 17.98
N ALA A 173 -6.95 -14.49 18.98
CA ALA A 173 -5.57 -14.04 18.81
C ALA A 173 -4.65 -15.26 18.62
N GLU A 174 -3.88 -15.27 17.52
CA GLU A 174 -2.88 -16.31 17.26
C GLU A 174 -1.51 -15.88 17.80
N VAL A 175 -0.85 -16.78 18.55
CA VAL A 175 0.42 -16.49 19.23
C VAL A 175 1.59 -16.99 18.39
N GLU A 176 2.12 -16.11 17.55
CA GLU A 176 3.38 -16.35 16.83
C GLU A 176 4.51 -15.54 17.49
N GLY A 177 5.51 -16.22 18.07
CA GLY A 177 6.73 -15.57 18.57
C GLY A 177 6.63 -14.79 19.89
N GLY A 178 5.53 -14.93 20.64
CA GLY A 178 5.38 -14.41 22.01
C GLY A 178 4.65 -13.07 22.15
N GLU A 179 4.19 -12.47 21.05
CA GLU A 179 3.30 -11.31 21.07
C GLU A 179 1.87 -11.75 20.73
N ILE A 180 0.89 -11.36 21.55
CA ILE A 180 -0.54 -11.59 21.26
C ILE A 180 -0.98 -10.53 20.25
N LYS A 181 -0.97 -10.87 18.97
CA LYS A 181 -1.58 -10.03 17.93
C LYS A 181 -3.06 -10.35 17.84
N LEU A 182 -3.90 -9.37 18.16
CA LEU A 182 -5.36 -9.44 18.00
C LEU A 182 -5.76 -9.91 16.60
N PHE A 183 -5.03 -9.42 15.59
CA PHE A 183 -5.23 -9.76 14.19
C PHE A 183 -3.90 -10.16 13.56
N PRO A 184 -3.68 -11.46 13.25
CA PRO A 184 -2.42 -11.92 12.68
C PRO A 184 -2.20 -11.37 11.26
N SER A 185 -0.93 -11.20 10.91
CA SER A 185 -0.51 -10.82 9.55
C SER A 185 -0.98 -11.86 8.54
N LEU A 186 -1.40 -11.42 7.35
CA LEU A 186 -1.82 -12.33 6.30
C LEU A 186 -0.63 -12.94 5.56
N SER A 187 -0.72 -14.24 5.30
CA SER A 187 0.21 -14.96 4.43
C SER A 187 -0.09 -14.70 2.95
N THR A 188 0.93 -14.82 2.09
CA THR A 188 0.81 -14.63 0.63
C THR A 188 -0.30 -15.49 -0.02
N PRO A 189 -0.55 -16.77 0.39
CA PRO A 189 -1.69 -17.53 -0.10
C PRO A 189 -3.04 -16.91 0.25
N GLN A 190 -3.25 -16.48 1.51
CA GLN A 190 -4.50 -15.85 1.96
C GLN A 190 -4.77 -14.54 1.20
N ILE A 191 -3.74 -13.73 0.97
CA ILE A 191 -3.84 -12.47 0.21
C ILE A 191 -4.27 -12.75 -1.25
N ASN A 192 -3.66 -13.76 -1.89
CA ASN A 192 -4.00 -14.13 -3.26
C ASN A 192 -5.39 -14.74 -3.38
N GLU A 193 -5.79 -15.62 -2.45
CA GLU A 193 -7.14 -16.19 -2.41
C GLU A 193 -8.19 -15.08 -2.25
N PHE A 194 -8.01 -14.19 -1.27
CA PHE A 194 -8.92 -13.07 -1.05
C PHE A 194 -9.01 -12.16 -2.28
N ARG A 195 -7.89 -11.86 -2.95
CA ARG A 195 -7.90 -11.12 -4.22
C ARG A 195 -8.74 -11.83 -5.28
N ILE A 196 -8.54 -13.14 -5.48
CA ILE A 196 -9.27 -13.92 -6.49
C ILE A 196 -10.77 -13.96 -6.20
N GLN A 197 -11.17 -14.05 -4.93
CA GLN A 197 -12.59 -14.07 -4.54
C GLN A 197 -13.23 -12.68 -4.69
N LEU A 198 -12.49 -11.60 -4.40
CA LEU A 198 -12.91 -10.22 -4.61
C LEU A 198 -13.02 -9.89 -6.11
N GLU A 199 -12.06 -10.36 -6.91
CA GLU A 199 -12.02 -10.29 -8.38
C GLU A 199 -13.16 -11.08 -9.05
N LYS A 200 -13.80 -12.02 -8.32
CA LYS A 200 -14.98 -12.82 -8.73
C LYS A 200 -16.30 -12.31 -8.14
N CYS A 201 -16.30 -11.22 -7.38
CA CYS A 201 -17.48 -10.70 -6.66
C CYS A 201 -18.11 -11.69 -5.65
N ASN A 202 -17.30 -12.53 -5.00
CA ASN A 202 -17.80 -13.42 -3.94
C ASN A 202 -17.97 -12.65 -2.61
N ILE A 203 -18.95 -11.74 -2.58
CA ILE A 203 -19.22 -10.84 -1.45
C ILE A 203 -19.40 -11.57 -0.11
N PRO A 204 -20.13 -12.71 0.00
CA PRO A 204 -20.25 -13.43 1.27
C PRO A 204 -18.90 -13.88 1.83
N PHE A 205 -18.05 -14.51 1.00
CA PHE A 205 -16.72 -14.94 1.40
C PHE A 205 -15.83 -13.74 1.78
N CYS A 206 -15.80 -12.70 0.95
CA CYS A 206 -14.97 -11.52 1.22
C CYS A 206 -15.38 -10.84 2.52
N ARG A 207 -16.69 -10.65 2.75
CA ARG A 207 -17.22 -10.08 4.00
C ARG A 207 -16.88 -10.94 5.21
N GLU A 208 -17.04 -12.27 5.13
CA GLU A 208 -16.63 -13.20 6.19
C GLU A 208 -15.14 -13.03 6.54
N LYS A 209 -14.25 -13.01 5.54
CA LYS A 209 -12.81 -12.86 5.76
C LYS A 209 -12.44 -11.50 6.36
N ILE A 210 -13.02 -10.41 5.87
CA ILE A 210 -12.77 -9.06 6.43
C ILE A 210 -13.28 -8.98 7.86
N ASN A 211 -14.47 -9.52 8.15
CA ASN A 211 -15.04 -9.56 9.50
C ASN A 211 -14.21 -10.43 10.45
N ALA A 212 -13.66 -11.56 10.00
CA ALA A 212 -12.79 -12.41 10.80
C ALA A 212 -11.42 -11.74 11.07
N ASN A 213 -10.85 -11.03 10.10
CA ASN A 213 -9.58 -10.34 10.24
C ASN A 213 -9.52 -9.06 9.39
N PRO A 214 -9.57 -7.85 10.00
CA PRO A 214 -9.49 -6.58 9.27
C PRO A 214 -8.19 -6.38 8.48
N ARG A 215 -7.15 -7.21 8.71
CA ARG A 215 -5.90 -7.17 7.94
C ARG A 215 -6.07 -7.49 6.45
N PHE A 216 -7.23 -8.03 6.03
CA PHE A 216 -7.58 -8.16 4.61
C PHE A 216 -7.78 -6.81 3.89
N LEU A 217 -8.15 -5.75 4.61
CA LEU A 217 -8.23 -4.39 4.07
C LEU A 217 -7.13 -3.47 4.61
N ILE A 218 -6.79 -3.58 5.89
CA ILE A 218 -5.88 -2.64 6.55
C ILE A 218 -4.54 -3.35 6.74
N GLY A 219 -3.48 -2.92 6.06
CA GLY A 219 -2.13 -3.44 6.20
C GLY A 219 -1.38 -2.89 7.41
N ASN A 220 -0.09 -3.21 7.49
CA ASN A 220 0.81 -2.65 8.50
C ASN A 220 0.99 -1.14 8.28
N GLY A 221 1.12 -0.37 9.37
CA GLY A 221 1.17 1.09 9.31
C GLY A 221 -0.14 1.75 8.85
N ASP A 222 -1.26 1.04 8.99
CA ASP A 222 -2.61 1.50 8.68
C ASP A 222 -2.79 2.00 7.22
N MET A 223 -2.02 1.41 6.30
CA MET A 223 -2.17 1.57 4.85
C MET A 223 -3.16 0.54 4.28
N PRO A 224 -3.79 0.75 3.12
CA PRO A 224 -4.51 -0.32 2.41
C PRO A 224 -3.64 -1.56 2.17
N THR A 225 -4.18 -2.76 2.45
CA THR A 225 -3.50 -4.04 2.20
C THR A 225 -3.25 -4.23 0.71
N ILE A 226 -2.01 -4.61 0.38
CA ILE A 226 -1.56 -4.84 -0.99
C ILE A 226 -1.93 -6.28 -1.38
N LEU A 227 -2.79 -6.41 -2.39
CA LEU A 227 -3.25 -7.69 -2.92
C LEU A 227 -2.39 -8.20 -4.09
N LYS A 228 -1.55 -7.34 -4.68
CA LYS A 228 -0.65 -7.67 -5.79
C LYS A 228 0.62 -6.83 -5.74
N GLU A 229 1.73 -7.42 -5.32
CA GLU A 229 2.95 -6.68 -4.98
C GLU A 229 3.57 -5.91 -6.16
N GLY A 230 3.61 -6.50 -7.36
CA GLY A 230 4.28 -5.88 -8.52
C GLY A 230 3.69 -4.52 -8.92
N THR A 231 2.36 -4.42 -9.02
CA THR A 231 1.64 -3.17 -9.30
C THR A 231 1.22 -2.41 -8.04
N ARG A 232 1.40 -3.00 -6.85
CA ARG A 232 0.91 -2.53 -5.55
C ARG A 232 -0.61 -2.26 -5.51
N TYR A 233 -1.39 -3.10 -6.19
CA TYR A 233 -2.86 -2.97 -6.15
C TYR A 233 -3.39 -3.25 -4.74
N ASN A 234 -4.20 -2.33 -4.23
CA ASN A 234 -5.06 -2.55 -3.06
C ASN A 234 -6.40 -3.21 -3.49
N ALA A 235 -7.28 -3.47 -2.53
CA ALA A 235 -8.60 -4.06 -2.79
C ALA A 235 -9.49 -3.25 -3.77
N MET A 236 -9.43 -1.91 -3.73
CA MET A 236 -10.22 -1.06 -4.63
C MET A 236 -9.73 -1.18 -6.08
N HIS A 237 -8.42 -1.17 -6.30
CA HIS A 237 -7.83 -1.43 -7.61
C HIS A 237 -8.27 -2.78 -8.19
N ALA A 238 -8.22 -3.85 -7.39
CA ALA A 238 -8.65 -5.19 -7.84
C ALA A 238 -10.14 -5.20 -8.24
N SER A 239 -11.00 -4.62 -7.40
CA SER A 239 -12.46 -4.57 -7.62
C SER A 239 -12.83 -3.77 -8.89
N VAL A 240 -12.21 -2.60 -9.07
CA VAL A 240 -12.39 -1.78 -10.28
C VAL A 240 -11.79 -2.45 -11.51
N ILE A 241 -10.66 -3.16 -11.39
CA ILE A 241 -10.09 -3.87 -12.55
C ILE A 241 -10.98 -5.05 -12.98
N SER A 242 -11.65 -5.76 -12.07
CA SER A 242 -12.68 -6.74 -12.44
C SER A 242 -14.00 -6.13 -12.89
N GLY A 243 -14.30 -4.87 -12.52
CA GLY A 243 -15.54 -4.20 -12.89
C GLY A 243 -16.75 -4.56 -12.02
N HIS A 244 -16.51 -4.94 -10.75
CA HIS A 244 -17.57 -5.30 -9.80
C HIS A 244 -17.84 -4.16 -8.82
N LEU A 245 -19.01 -3.54 -8.94
CA LEU A 245 -19.44 -2.42 -8.10
C LEU A 245 -19.63 -2.86 -6.65
N GLU A 246 -20.21 -4.04 -6.44
CA GLU A 246 -20.52 -4.63 -5.14
C GLU A 246 -19.24 -4.90 -4.34
N SER A 247 -18.15 -5.30 -5.01
CA SER A 247 -16.83 -5.44 -4.38
C SER A 247 -16.27 -4.08 -3.96
N CYS A 248 -16.49 -3.03 -4.76
CA CYS A 248 -16.10 -1.65 -4.40
C CYS A 248 -16.93 -1.13 -3.22
N GLN A 249 -18.24 -1.41 -3.19
CA GLN A 249 -19.16 -1.06 -2.12
C GLN A 249 -18.76 -1.74 -0.81
N LEU A 250 -18.51 -3.05 -0.81
CA LEU A 250 -18.04 -3.79 0.37
C LEU A 250 -16.79 -3.16 0.98
N ILE A 251 -15.80 -2.78 0.17
CA ILE A 251 -14.56 -2.15 0.68
C ILE A 251 -14.88 -0.83 1.38
N MET A 252 -15.66 0.04 0.72
CA MET A 252 -15.99 1.36 1.28
C MET A 252 -16.86 1.25 2.54
N GLU A 253 -17.82 0.32 2.56
CA GLU A 253 -18.65 0.02 3.74
C GLU A 253 -17.76 -0.35 4.93
N MET A 254 -16.88 -1.33 4.77
CA MET A 254 -16.02 -1.81 5.87
C MET A 254 -15.00 -0.77 6.35
N VAL A 255 -14.49 0.13 5.49
CA VAL A 255 -13.58 1.21 5.94
C VAL A 255 -14.31 2.47 6.43
N SER A 256 -15.62 2.58 6.18
CA SER A 256 -16.48 3.65 6.72
C SER A 256 -17.13 3.26 8.05
N ASP A 257 -17.22 1.96 8.36
CA ASP A 257 -17.77 1.45 9.61
C ASP A 257 -16.80 1.68 10.78
N VAL A 258 -17.13 2.67 11.61
CA VAL A 258 -16.35 3.04 12.79
C VAL A 258 -16.38 1.95 13.87
N GLU A 259 -17.47 1.18 14.01
CA GLU A 259 -17.55 0.08 14.98
C GLU A 259 -16.67 -1.10 14.55
N PHE A 260 -16.64 -1.42 13.26
CA PHE A 260 -15.66 -2.36 12.71
C PHE A 260 -14.22 -1.89 12.97
N LEU A 261 -13.91 -0.62 12.73
CA LEU A 261 -12.56 -0.07 12.93
C LEU A 261 -12.17 0.06 14.41
N LYS A 262 -13.11 0.21 15.34
CA LYS A 262 -12.84 0.19 16.80
C LYS A 262 -12.22 -1.12 17.27
N ARG A 263 -12.52 -2.25 16.60
CA ARG A 263 -11.87 -3.54 16.86
C ARG A 263 -10.35 -3.47 16.64
N MET A 264 -9.90 -2.67 15.68
CA MET A 264 -8.48 -2.43 15.38
C MET A 264 -7.85 -1.33 16.24
N TYR A 265 -8.58 -0.25 16.51
CA TYR A 265 -8.02 0.99 17.07
C TYR A 265 -8.37 1.27 18.54
N GLY A 266 -9.24 0.47 19.15
CA GLY A 266 -9.66 0.54 20.55
C GLY A 266 -10.54 1.74 20.93
N THR A 267 -10.42 2.88 20.24
CA THR A 267 -11.13 4.12 20.56
C THR A 267 -11.91 4.69 19.37
N GLN A 268 -13.04 5.33 19.65
CA GLN A 268 -13.91 6.00 18.66
C GLN A 268 -13.13 7.00 17.79
N SER A 269 -12.49 7.99 18.42
CA SER A 269 -11.80 9.07 17.72
C SER A 269 -10.68 8.55 16.79
N ARG A 270 -9.94 7.52 17.22
CA ARG A 270 -8.90 6.93 16.37
C ARG A 270 -9.47 6.08 15.24
N ALA A 271 -10.62 5.43 15.45
CA ALA A 271 -11.32 4.74 14.37
C ALA A 271 -11.89 5.71 13.33
N GLU A 272 -12.42 6.87 13.74
CA GLU A 272 -12.89 7.95 12.84
C GLU A 272 -11.74 8.57 12.04
N GLU A 273 -10.63 8.91 12.69
CA GLU A 273 -9.41 9.42 12.05
C GLU A 273 -8.89 8.45 10.98
N ASN A 274 -8.82 7.16 11.32
CA ASN A 274 -8.35 6.13 10.41
C ASN A 274 -9.38 5.80 9.31
N SER A 275 -10.68 5.91 9.57
CA SER A 275 -11.73 5.78 8.56
C SER A 275 -11.54 6.81 7.45
N ALA A 276 -11.48 8.09 7.81
CA ALA A 276 -11.31 9.19 6.85
C ALA A 276 -10.03 9.01 6.02
N ARG A 277 -8.92 8.62 6.65
CA ARG A 277 -7.64 8.39 5.99
C ARG A 277 -7.62 7.13 5.12
N LEU A 278 -8.29 6.04 5.52
CA LEU A 278 -8.41 4.83 4.70
C LEU A 278 -9.30 5.08 3.48
N ILE A 279 -10.39 5.82 3.63
CA ILE A 279 -11.26 6.27 2.54
C ILE A 279 -10.45 7.05 1.49
N ASP A 280 -9.68 8.05 1.89
CA ASP A 280 -8.78 8.79 0.99
C ASP A 280 -7.79 7.85 0.27
N LEU A 281 -7.06 7.03 1.02
CA LEU A 281 -6.05 6.14 0.46
C LEU A 281 -6.66 5.10 -0.49
N TYR A 282 -7.86 4.58 -0.23
CA TYR A 282 -8.51 3.63 -1.13
C TYR A 282 -8.99 4.27 -2.43
N LEU A 283 -9.46 5.52 -2.40
CA LEU A 283 -9.97 6.24 -3.56
C LEU A 283 -8.85 6.88 -4.41
N ASN A 284 -7.77 7.34 -3.77
CA ASN A 284 -6.81 8.27 -4.37
C ASN A 284 -5.39 7.71 -4.51
N THR A 285 -5.03 6.59 -3.88
CA THR A 285 -3.70 5.97 -4.10
C THR A 285 -3.60 5.49 -5.55
N PRO A 286 -2.57 5.90 -6.32
CA PRO A 286 -2.33 5.38 -7.65
C PRO A 286 -1.56 4.05 -7.62
N ASP A 287 -1.65 3.27 -8.69
CA ASP A 287 -0.82 2.07 -8.88
C ASP A 287 0.66 2.41 -9.13
N LYS A 288 1.56 1.47 -8.82
CA LYS A 288 3.01 1.67 -8.94
C LYS A 288 3.52 1.86 -10.37
N ILE A 289 2.85 1.28 -11.38
CA ILE A 289 3.41 1.14 -12.74
C ILE A 289 2.84 2.18 -13.71
N ALA A 290 1.52 2.40 -13.71
CA ALA A 290 0.87 3.34 -14.61
C ALA A 290 0.52 4.69 -13.95
N ASN A 291 0.75 4.81 -12.63
CA ASN A 291 0.33 5.93 -11.79
C ASN A 291 -1.17 6.26 -11.89
N LYS A 292 -2.00 5.22 -12.01
CA LYS A 292 -3.45 5.34 -12.16
C LYS A 292 -4.16 5.08 -10.85
N THR A 293 -5.00 6.03 -10.44
CA THR A 293 -5.96 5.82 -9.35
C THR A 293 -7.12 4.91 -9.79
N PRO A 294 -7.92 4.34 -8.88
CA PRO A 294 -9.14 3.60 -9.23
C PRO A 294 -10.06 4.35 -10.20
N LEU A 295 -10.22 5.67 -10.04
CA LEU A 295 -11.05 6.48 -10.95
C LEU A 295 -10.50 6.49 -12.39
N HIS A 296 -9.18 6.46 -12.59
CA HIS A 296 -8.61 6.32 -13.95
C HIS A 296 -8.98 4.97 -14.58
N PHE A 297 -8.87 3.87 -13.82
CA PHE A 297 -9.22 2.53 -14.34
C PHE A 297 -10.71 2.43 -14.67
N ALA A 298 -11.59 3.02 -13.86
CA ALA A 298 -13.02 3.07 -14.11
C ALA A 298 -13.37 3.88 -15.37
N SER A 299 -12.80 5.09 -15.50
CA SER A 299 -13.03 5.96 -16.66
C SER A 299 -12.44 5.39 -17.94
N GLU A 300 -11.21 4.87 -17.91
CA GLU A 300 -10.54 4.23 -19.07
C GLU A 300 -11.35 3.06 -19.63
N LYS A 301 -11.95 2.25 -18.74
CA LYS A 301 -12.79 1.11 -19.10
C LYS A 301 -14.25 1.47 -19.40
N GLY A 302 -14.68 2.73 -19.28
CA GLY A 302 -16.06 3.14 -19.57
C GLY A 302 -17.10 2.68 -18.53
N MET A 303 -16.69 2.42 -17.28
CA MET A 303 -17.55 1.81 -16.25
C MET A 303 -18.36 2.86 -15.49
N VAL A 304 -19.47 3.30 -16.10
CA VAL A 304 -20.30 4.42 -15.62
C VAL A 304 -20.71 4.27 -14.15
N ASP A 305 -21.17 3.09 -13.73
CA ASP A 305 -21.71 2.87 -12.37
C ASP A 305 -20.62 2.94 -11.29
N ILE A 306 -19.42 2.44 -11.61
CA ILE A 306 -18.25 2.53 -10.72
C ILE A 306 -17.70 3.96 -10.69
N VAL A 307 -17.70 4.69 -11.82
CA VAL A 307 -17.37 6.12 -11.84
C VAL A 307 -18.35 6.89 -10.94
N ALA A 308 -19.66 6.70 -11.12
CA ALA A 308 -20.70 7.35 -10.32
C ALA A 308 -20.55 7.05 -8.81
N PHE A 309 -20.24 5.80 -8.45
CA PHE A 309 -19.95 5.41 -7.08
C PHE A 309 -18.71 6.13 -6.52
N LEU A 310 -17.58 6.11 -7.23
CA LEU A 310 -16.34 6.74 -6.76
C LEU A 310 -16.49 8.27 -6.58
N VAL A 311 -17.09 8.98 -7.54
CA VAL A 311 -17.26 10.44 -7.48
C VAL A 311 -18.30 10.92 -6.46
N SER A 312 -19.12 10.00 -5.92
CA SER A 312 -20.08 10.30 -4.84
C SER A 312 -19.38 10.57 -3.49
N PHE A 313 -18.18 10.02 -3.28
CA PHE A 313 -17.39 10.28 -2.09
C PHE A 313 -16.69 11.64 -2.20
N LYS A 314 -16.92 12.53 -1.22
CA LYS A 314 -16.28 13.86 -1.14
C LYS A 314 -14.75 13.80 -1.13
N ALA A 315 -14.18 12.70 -0.65
CA ALA A 315 -12.73 12.48 -0.63
C ALA A 315 -12.15 12.11 -2.02
N CYS A 316 -12.94 11.73 -3.01
CA CYS A 316 -12.42 11.28 -4.31
C CYS A 316 -11.84 12.44 -5.12
N ILE A 317 -10.53 12.39 -5.42
CA ILE A 317 -9.83 13.39 -6.23
C ILE A 317 -10.13 13.13 -7.71
N ARG A 318 -11.10 13.89 -8.23
CA ARG A 318 -11.62 13.72 -9.60
C ARG A 318 -10.62 14.09 -10.70
N ASN A 319 -9.78 15.10 -10.44
CA ASN A 319 -8.81 15.68 -11.40
C ASN A 319 -7.37 15.28 -11.08
N PHE A 320 -7.13 14.06 -10.59
CA PHE A 320 -5.78 13.58 -10.30
C PHE A 320 -4.96 13.49 -11.61
N ASN A 321 -3.88 14.26 -11.72
CA ASN A 321 -3.03 14.35 -12.91
C ASN A 321 -1.53 14.29 -12.61
N LYS A 322 -1.14 13.73 -11.44
CA LYS A 322 0.25 13.80 -10.98
C LYS A 322 1.19 13.11 -11.97
N HIS A 323 2.13 13.86 -12.54
CA HIS A 323 3.22 13.27 -13.31
C HIS A 323 4.24 12.62 -12.37
N ILE A 324 4.61 11.37 -12.64
CA ILE A 324 5.85 10.79 -12.12
C ILE A 324 6.88 10.82 -13.24
N VAL A 325 7.88 11.68 -13.09
CA VAL A 325 9.11 11.61 -13.89
C VAL A 325 9.97 10.51 -13.29
N VAL A 326 10.09 9.36 -13.97
CA VAL A 326 11.04 8.32 -13.55
C VAL A 326 12.35 8.56 -14.27
N THR A 327 13.28 9.19 -13.56
CA THR A 327 14.66 9.36 -14.02
C THR A 327 15.36 8.01 -14.01
N VAL A 328 15.69 7.49 -15.19
CA VAL A 328 16.46 6.25 -15.37
C VAL A 328 17.85 6.63 -15.84
N GLN A 329 18.87 6.41 -15.00
CA GLN A 329 20.26 6.48 -15.43
C GLN A 329 20.64 5.19 -16.16
N LYS A 330 21.26 5.31 -17.33
CA LYS A 330 21.85 4.18 -18.08
C LYS A 330 23.20 4.62 -18.63
N GLY A 331 24.26 4.37 -17.86
CA GLY A 331 25.55 5.04 -18.02
C GLY A 331 25.44 6.54 -17.72
N ASP A 332 26.30 7.36 -18.33
CA ASP A 332 26.34 8.81 -18.13
C ASP A 332 25.12 9.57 -18.70
N LYS A 333 24.19 8.85 -19.34
CA LYS A 333 22.98 9.42 -19.92
C LYS A 333 21.79 9.25 -18.98
N GLN A 334 21.29 10.38 -18.52
CA GLN A 334 20.05 10.50 -17.74
C GLN A 334 18.85 10.50 -18.70
N TYR A 335 17.99 9.49 -18.64
CA TYR A 335 16.77 9.39 -19.43
C TYR A 335 15.54 9.63 -18.55
N GLU A 336 14.70 10.60 -18.90
CA GLU A 336 13.39 10.75 -18.28
C GLU A 336 12.40 9.76 -18.91
N SER A 337 12.14 8.65 -18.22
CA SER A 337 11.07 7.73 -18.59
C SER A 337 9.74 8.27 -18.05
N ARG A 338 8.88 8.73 -18.96
CA ARG A 338 7.51 9.15 -18.64
C ARG A 338 6.58 7.92 -18.50
N THR A 339 6.80 7.11 -17.46
CA THR A 339 5.87 6.04 -17.07
C THR A 339 4.66 6.57 -16.30
N CYS A 340 3.89 7.43 -16.95
CA CYS A 340 2.45 7.62 -16.80
C CYS A 340 2.01 8.66 -17.84
N THR A 341 0.79 8.56 -18.34
CA THR A 341 0.29 9.51 -19.37
C THR A 341 0.11 10.93 -18.84
N GLY A 342 0.13 11.14 -17.51
CA GLY A 342 -0.14 12.44 -16.88
C GLY A 342 -1.57 12.95 -17.08
N LYS A 343 -2.42 12.11 -17.69
CA LYS A 343 -3.79 12.42 -18.07
C LYS A 343 -4.72 12.22 -16.89
N THR A 344 -5.66 13.14 -16.73
CA THR A 344 -6.78 13.04 -15.81
C THR A 344 -7.68 11.84 -16.11
N PRO A 345 -8.53 11.41 -15.15
CA PRO A 345 -9.60 10.44 -15.41
C PRO A 345 -10.54 10.84 -16.54
N GLU A 346 -10.78 12.14 -16.73
CA GLU A 346 -11.59 12.69 -17.82
C GLU A 346 -10.95 12.46 -19.20
N GLU A 347 -9.66 12.77 -19.34
CA GLU A 347 -8.92 12.62 -20.59
C GLU A 347 -8.72 11.17 -21.02
N VAL A 348 -8.67 10.22 -20.07
CA VAL A 348 -8.62 8.78 -20.37
C VAL A 348 -10.00 8.16 -20.59
N ALA A 349 -11.11 8.90 -20.39
CA ALA A 349 -12.46 8.35 -20.44
C ALA A 349 -12.76 7.60 -21.76
N CYS A 350 -13.24 6.37 -21.62
CA CYS A 350 -13.52 5.39 -22.68
C CYS A 350 -12.33 5.00 -23.58
N SER A 351 -11.08 5.32 -23.24
CA SER A 351 -9.92 5.02 -24.11
C SER A 351 -9.60 3.52 -24.27
N ARG A 352 -10.17 2.62 -23.45
CA ARG A 352 -10.21 1.17 -23.68
C ARG A 352 -11.62 0.58 -23.59
N TYR A 353 -12.65 1.39 -23.81
CA TYR A 353 -14.03 0.92 -23.81
C TYR A 353 -14.42 0.36 -25.17
N ASN A 354 -14.74 -0.93 -25.20
CA ASN A 354 -15.14 -1.66 -26.42
C ASN A 354 -16.65 -1.96 -26.47
N GLY A 355 -17.45 -1.33 -25.60
CA GLY A 355 -18.90 -1.54 -25.52
C GLY A 355 -19.71 -0.63 -26.46
N PRO A 356 -21.05 -0.74 -26.43
CA PRO A 356 -21.94 0.07 -27.28
C PRO A 356 -21.89 1.57 -26.93
N SER A 357 -22.12 2.42 -27.93
CA SER A 357 -22.19 3.88 -27.81
C SER A 357 -21.03 4.57 -27.06
N PRO A 358 -19.75 4.37 -27.44
CA PRO A 358 -18.59 4.94 -26.72
C PRO A 358 -18.66 6.45 -26.49
N ALA A 359 -19.18 7.22 -27.45
CA ALA A 359 -19.31 8.68 -27.33
C ALA A 359 -20.31 9.08 -26.23
N THR A 360 -21.44 8.39 -26.13
CA THR A 360 -22.45 8.60 -25.07
C THR A 360 -21.92 8.18 -23.70
N THR A 361 -21.25 7.02 -23.63
CA THR A 361 -20.62 6.54 -22.39
C THR A 361 -19.53 7.50 -21.91
N LYS A 362 -18.71 8.03 -22.84
CA LYS A 362 -17.70 9.05 -22.54
C LYS A 362 -18.34 10.33 -21.99
N ALA A 363 -19.36 10.87 -22.66
CA ALA A 363 -20.07 12.06 -22.19
C ALA A 363 -20.66 11.87 -20.78
N LYS A 364 -21.30 10.73 -20.50
CA LYS A 364 -21.80 10.41 -19.15
C LYS A 364 -20.69 10.42 -18.09
N ILE A 365 -19.53 9.83 -18.39
CA ILE A 365 -18.39 9.78 -17.47
C ILE A 365 -17.78 11.17 -17.23
N ILE A 366 -17.66 11.99 -18.28
CA ILE A 366 -17.18 13.38 -18.16
C ILE A 366 -18.13 14.18 -17.26
N ASN A 367 -19.44 14.14 -17.49
CA ASN A 367 -20.42 14.86 -16.67
C ASN A 367 -20.38 14.39 -15.20
N LEU A 368 -20.26 13.07 -14.95
CA LEU A 368 -20.11 12.54 -13.58
C LEU A 368 -18.81 13.00 -12.90
N ILE A 369 -17.72 13.21 -13.63
CA ILE A 369 -16.45 13.72 -13.10
C ILE A 369 -16.56 15.21 -12.81
N GLN A 370 -17.09 16.00 -13.74
CA GLN A 370 -17.20 17.45 -13.61
C GLN A 370 -18.25 17.85 -12.58
N ASP A 371 -19.51 17.45 -12.78
CA ASP A 371 -20.65 17.88 -11.97
C ASP A 371 -20.83 17.02 -10.71
N GLY A 372 -20.47 15.72 -10.80
CA GLY A 372 -20.71 14.74 -9.74
C GLY A 372 -22.06 14.04 -9.86
N THR A 373 -22.55 13.47 -8.76
CA THR A 373 -23.93 12.98 -8.67
C THR A 373 -24.89 14.15 -8.45
N CYS A 374 -25.78 14.37 -9.42
CA CYS A 374 -26.91 15.28 -9.29
C CYS A 374 -28.08 14.57 -8.61
N TYR A 375 -28.55 15.12 -7.50
CA TYR A 375 -29.73 14.69 -6.76
C TYR A 375 -30.90 15.60 -7.13
N VAL A 376 -32.08 15.02 -7.37
CA VAL A 376 -33.29 15.78 -7.68
C VAL A 376 -34.28 15.58 -6.53
N PRO A 377 -34.61 16.62 -5.74
CA PRO A 377 -35.46 16.49 -4.57
C PRO A 377 -36.91 16.30 -5.00
N LEU A 378 -37.62 15.40 -4.30
CA LEU A 378 -39.02 15.08 -4.58
C LEU A 378 -39.87 15.58 -3.41
N ILE A 379 -40.36 16.81 -3.53
CA ILE A 379 -41.05 17.56 -2.47
C ILE A 379 -42.50 17.07 -2.37
N ARG A 380 -42.96 16.78 -1.16
CA ARG A 380 -44.34 16.40 -0.85
C ARG A 380 -44.87 17.33 0.24
N SER A 381 -46.17 17.62 0.22
CA SER A 381 -46.85 18.28 1.32
C SER A 381 -47.13 17.28 2.44
N ASP A 382 -47.02 17.71 3.70
CA ASP A 382 -47.46 16.93 4.86
C ASP A 382 -49.00 16.84 4.96
N THR A 383 -49.70 17.78 4.32
CA THR A 383 -51.15 17.67 4.08
C THR A 383 -51.41 16.82 2.83
N SER A 384 -52.55 16.12 2.79
CA SER A 384 -52.89 15.07 1.80
C SER A 384 -53.11 15.57 0.36
N ALA A 385 -52.12 16.25 -0.23
CA ALA A 385 -52.07 16.63 -1.62
C ALA A 385 -51.46 15.47 -2.46
N PRO A 386 -52.13 15.00 -3.52
CA PRO A 386 -51.68 13.81 -4.26
C PRO A 386 -50.48 14.04 -5.19
N TYR A 387 -49.96 15.27 -5.27
CA TYR A 387 -48.92 15.65 -6.21
C TYR A 387 -47.58 15.91 -5.51
N ALA A 388 -46.57 15.13 -5.86
CA ALA A 388 -45.19 15.41 -5.49
C ALA A 388 -44.57 16.38 -6.53
N LYS A 389 -43.98 17.48 -6.07
CA LYS A 389 -43.29 18.46 -6.93
C LYS A 389 -41.81 18.07 -7.03
N VAL A 390 -41.31 17.96 -8.25
CA VAL A 390 -39.88 17.74 -8.51
C VAL A 390 -39.18 19.09 -8.39
N GLY A 391 -38.25 19.23 -7.45
CA GLY A 391 -37.46 20.46 -7.27
C GLY A 391 -36.20 20.49 -8.14
N ASN A 392 -35.46 21.59 -8.10
CA ASN A 392 -34.27 21.76 -8.93
C ASN A 392 -33.14 20.78 -8.56
N PRO A 393 -32.40 20.23 -9.55
CA PRO A 393 -31.24 19.37 -9.27
C PRO A 393 -30.16 20.08 -8.47
N TYR A 394 -29.56 19.38 -7.50
CA TYR A 394 -28.46 19.87 -6.67
C TYR A 394 -27.34 18.81 -6.59
N THR A 395 -26.16 19.20 -6.14
CA THR A 395 -25.01 18.27 -5.98
C THR A 395 -24.48 18.33 -4.55
N PRO A 396 -23.71 17.33 -4.06
CA PRO A 396 -23.09 17.38 -2.72
C PRO A 396 -22.12 18.56 -2.53
N THR A 397 -21.67 19.17 -3.64
CA THR A 397 -20.83 20.37 -3.73
C THR A 397 -21.62 21.66 -3.93
N SER A 398 -22.87 21.59 -4.39
CA SER A 398 -23.80 22.71 -4.53
C SER A 398 -25.15 22.33 -3.89
N PRO A 399 -25.29 22.45 -2.55
CA PRO A 399 -26.42 21.91 -1.80
C PRO A 399 -27.73 22.65 -2.09
N TYR A 400 -28.85 21.91 -2.05
CA TYR A 400 -30.18 22.46 -2.28
C TYR A 400 -30.54 23.54 -1.24
N LYS A 401 -30.90 24.73 -1.71
CA LYS A 401 -31.35 25.84 -0.86
C LYS A 401 -32.85 25.70 -0.60
N LEU A 402 -33.23 25.08 0.52
CA LEU A 402 -34.65 24.93 0.91
C LEU A 402 -35.42 26.25 1.06
N VAL A 403 -34.73 27.38 1.23
CA VAL A 403 -35.30 28.58 1.88
C VAL A 403 -36.11 29.49 0.94
N SER A 404 -36.00 29.35 -0.39
CA SER A 404 -36.72 30.24 -1.34
C SER A 404 -37.76 29.56 -2.23
N GLU A 405 -37.65 28.24 -2.47
CA GLU A 405 -38.59 27.54 -3.38
C GLU A 405 -39.84 27.00 -2.68
N ILE A 406 -39.87 26.94 -1.34
CA ILE A 406 -41.01 26.38 -0.58
C ILE A 406 -42.15 27.39 -0.43
N GLU A 407 -41.84 28.67 -0.21
CA GLU A 407 -42.83 29.75 -0.08
C GLU A 407 -43.55 29.99 -1.42
N ASP A 408 -42.81 30.08 -2.52
CA ASP A 408 -43.37 30.23 -3.88
C ASP A 408 -44.04 28.95 -4.43
N ALA A 409 -43.79 27.76 -3.85
CA ALA A 409 -44.34 26.52 -4.39
C ALA A 409 -45.80 26.22 -4.01
N PHE A 410 -46.32 26.86 -2.94
CA PHE A 410 -47.65 26.58 -2.39
C PHE A 410 -48.54 27.81 -2.23
N HIS A 411 -48.07 29.02 -2.55
CA HIS A 411 -48.98 30.12 -2.78
C HIS A 411 -49.77 29.89 -4.07
N PRO A 412 -51.12 29.82 -4.04
CA PRO A 412 -51.91 29.87 -5.26
C PRO A 412 -51.70 31.26 -5.87
N THR A 413 -51.27 31.32 -7.13
CA THR A 413 -51.35 32.53 -7.92
C THR A 413 -52.82 32.94 -8.01
N THR A 414 -53.20 33.96 -7.25
CA THR A 414 -54.51 34.60 -7.43
C THR A 414 -54.47 35.34 -8.75
N ASP A 415 -55.01 34.73 -9.80
CA ASP A 415 -55.30 35.40 -11.07
C ASP A 415 -56.36 36.49 -10.83
N THR A 416 -55.90 37.64 -10.35
CA THR A 416 -56.68 38.88 -10.25
C THR A 416 -56.21 39.86 -11.33
N ASP A 417 -56.29 39.42 -12.59
CA ASP A 417 -56.26 40.29 -13.78
C ASP A 417 -57.20 39.71 -14.85
N ALA A 418 -58.48 39.62 -14.47
CA ALA A 418 -59.60 39.32 -15.35
C ALA A 418 -60.74 40.33 -15.11
N SER A 419 -60.43 41.61 -15.29
CA SER A 419 -61.41 42.70 -15.26
C SER A 419 -61.77 43.15 -16.69
N LEU A 420 -62.93 42.66 -17.16
CA LEU A 420 -63.84 43.19 -18.20
C LEU A 420 -63.25 43.85 -19.46
#